data_AF-A0A925AEY8-F1
#
_entry.id   AF-A0A925AEY8-F1
#
_cell.length_a   1.000
_cell.length_b   1.000
_cell.length_c   1.000
_cell.angle_alpha   90.00
_cell.angle_beta   90.00
_cell.angle_gamma   90.00
#
_symmetry.space_group_name_H-M   'P 1'
#
loop_
_entity.id
_entity.type
_entity.pdbx_description
1 polymer ?
#
loop_
_entity_poly.entity_id
_entity_poly.type
_entity_poly.pdbx_seq_one_letter_code
_entity_poly.pdbx_strand_id
1 'polypeptide(L)'
;GTLGGTGTILFSTDFDHNLAIDGNTTLTIASGITVRGNRGTIGIAVFTGGNNVLINQGTIRADAANPSGINIIADSTTNTGTIGAITGGTLTIGGAWSNAGGTLLVNAAILNLGGTFQMTGVGAFNRTAGTVNLTGTVTGGAGDTLNLNASTGTWVMNGGHISGGTVTMSGGAGLTVTTNSNNRLSGVTVNGNIDLAITSATLRVAGGFTLNGTVTVSGNSANLVFDSTGTLGGSGTILFSGEFDHNLGIDGNTTLTVGPGITIRGNRGTIGIAVFTGGNNALINQGAIISDTSNLTGININADVFTNQGTIVARTSGKLTITPAVGTPVALTNSGTIVVGSLGVIRVNGNFVQTAAGTFRVEISGIAQPHVGKLVITGTAALDGTFATVGVPGFFSTCMNVEVLTAATVNGQFTLNDFVSPPIGFQSIAVYPPNTDTVRFAISQLSDWNEDGLLNSQDFFDFIASFFAQSPEADFNNDGFINSQDLFDFVSSFFTPCP
;
A
#
# COMPACT_ATOMS: atom_id res chain seq x y z
N GLY A 1 36.73 -6.08 35.65
CA GLY A 1 37.39 -7.33 36.10
C GLY A 1 36.73 -8.54 35.46
N THR A 2 37.28 -9.73 35.66
CA THR A 2 36.76 -10.98 35.08
C THR A 2 36.18 -11.87 36.18
N LEU A 3 34.95 -12.34 35.98
CA LEU A 3 34.36 -13.45 36.74
C LEU A 3 34.82 -14.76 36.08
N GLY A 4 35.85 -15.38 36.65
CA GLY A 4 36.43 -16.64 36.18
C GLY A 4 35.96 -17.87 36.98
N GLY A 5 36.21 -19.06 36.44
CA GLY A 5 35.84 -20.34 37.05
C GLY A 5 34.63 -21.01 36.39
N THR A 6 33.98 -21.92 37.11
CA THR A 6 32.84 -22.74 36.64
C THR A 6 31.56 -22.53 37.47
N GLY A 7 31.48 -21.41 38.20
CA GLY A 7 30.42 -21.12 39.17
C GLY A 7 29.11 -20.63 38.53
N THR A 8 28.06 -20.60 39.34
CA THR A 8 26.76 -20.03 38.98
C THR A 8 26.43 -18.83 39.86
N ILE A 9 25.99 -17.73 39.23
CA ILE A 9 25.30 -16.62 39.89
C ILE A 9 23.81 -16.85 39.70
N LEU A 10 23.07 -16.94 40.80
CA LEU A 10 21.63 -17.21 40.80
C LEU A 10 20.86 -16.00 41.34
N PHE A 11 19.95 -15.48 40.52
CA PHE A 11 18.90 -14.56 40.95
C PHE A 11 17.69 -15.38 41.42
N SER A 12 17.63 -15.66 42.72
CA SER A 12 16.88 -16.80 43.29
C SER A 12 15.47 -16.49 43.83
N THR A 13 14.92 -15.30 43.59
CA THR A 13 13.63 -14.84 44.15
C THR A 13 12.99 -13.78 43.24
N ASP A 14 11.71 -13.46 43.45
CA ASP A 14 11.02 -12.40 42.69
C ASP A 14 11.42 -10.95 43.09
N PHE A 15 12.52 -10.78 43.82
CA PHE A 15 13.07 -9.47 44.17
C PHE A 15 14.12 -9.00 43.15
N ASP A 16 14.45 -7.71 43.17
CA ASP A 16 15.50 -7.15 42.32
C ASP A 16 16.88 -7.61 42.80
N HIS A 17 17.61 -8.28 41.91
CA HIS A 17 19.01 -8.65 42.10
C HIS A 17 19.89 -7.83 41.15
N ASN A 18 21.03 -7.33 41.62
CA ASN A 18 21.93 -6.53 40.79
C ASN A 18 23.31 -7.20 40.67
N LEU A 19 23.75 -7.39 39.43
CA LEU A 19 25.17 -7.58 39.10
C LEU A 19 25.70 -6.26 38.53
N ALA A 20 26.24 -5.43 39.42
CA ALA A 20 26.62 -4.07 39.12
C ALA A 20 27.96 -3.95 38.37
N ILE A 21 28.10 -2.89 37.58
CA ILE A 21 29.34 -2.45 36.96
C ILE A 21 29.43 -0.95 37.23
N ASP A 22 30.44 -0.50 37.98
CA ASP A 22 30.58 0.91 38.36
C ASP A 22 31.68 1.61 37.57
N GLY A 23 31.49 2.90 37.27
CA GLY A 23 32.44 3.75 36.57
C GLY A 23 32.71 3.32 35.12
N ASN A 24 33.79 3.83 34.53
CA ASN A 24 34.19 3.48 33.15
C ASN A 24 34.92 2.14 33.12
N THR A 25 34.25 1.06 33.54
CA THR A 25 34.87 -0.26 33.73
C THR A 25 34.21 -1.34 32.88
N THR A 26 34.95 -2.45 32.70
CA THR A 26 34.50 -3.62 31.95
C THR A 26 34.37 -4.82 32.87
N LEU A 27 33.23 -5.52 32.83
CA LEU A 27 33.03 -6.83 33.43
C LEU A 27 33.09 -7.91 32.34
N THR A 28 33.94 -8.92 32.54
CA THR A 28 33.95 -10.12 31.69
C THR A 28 33.38 -11.31 32.44
N ILE A 29 32.32 -11.93 31.92
CA ILE A 29 31.80 -13.21 32.38
C ILE A 29 32.50 -14.30 31.56
N ALA A 30 33.38 -15.09 32.19
CA ALA A 30 34.15 -16.12 31.50
C ALA A 30 33.26 -17.31 31.07
N SER A 31 33.76 -18.12 30.13
CA SER A 31 33.00 -19.21 29.49
C SER A 31 32.45 -20.28 30.43
N GLY A 32 33.10 -20.51 31.57
CA GLY A 32 32.61 -21.47 32.58
C GLY A 32 31.51 -20.91 33.51
N ILE A 33 31.24 -19.60 33.48
CA ILE A 33 30.28 -18.97 34.39
C ILE A 33 28.87 -18.99 33.80
N THR A 34 27.89 -19.28 34.66
CA THR A 34 26.47 -19.12 34.36
C THR A 34 25.84 -18.06 35.26
N VAL A 35 25.15 -17.08 34.69
CA VAL A 35 24.24 -16.17 35.39
C VAL A 35 22.82 -16.55 35.03
N ARG A 36 21.97 -16.84 36.01
CA ARG A 36 20.61 -17.36 35.76
C ARG A 36 19.60 -16.98 36.83
N GLY A 37 18.31 -17.16 36.55
CA GLY A 37 17.22 -16.91 37.49
C GLY A 37 15.97 -16.32 36.84
N ASN A 38 15.08 -15.76 37.67
CA ASN A 38 13.81 -15.18 37.27
C ASN A 38 13.81 -13.64 37.17
N ARG A 39 14.49 -12.93 38.09
CA ARG A 39 14.48 -11.46 38.13
C ARG A 39 15.84 -10.88 38.47
N GLY A 40 16.43 -10.05 37.61
CA GLY A 40 17.69 -9.36 37.96
C GLY A 40 18.19 -8.41 36.90
N THR A 41 19.13 -7.55 37.28
CA THR A 41 19.72 -6.52 36.43
C THR A 41 21.23 -6.69 36.37
N ILE A 42 21.79 -6.67 35.16
CA ILE A 42 23.23 -6.79 34.92
C ILE A 42 23.72 -5.51 34.25
N GLY A 43 24.79 -4.92 34.77
CA GLY A 43 25.41 -3.73 34.20
C GLY A 43 24.81 -2.41 34.68
N ILE A 44 24.11 -2.41 35.81
CA ILE A 44 23.68 -1.19 36.49
C ILE A 44 24.85 -0.56 37.25
N ALA A 45 25.01 0.76 37.17
CA ALA A 45 25.86 1.53 38.07
C ALA A 45 25.13 1.78 39.40
N VAL A 46 25.74 1.39 40.52
CA VAL A 46 25.13 1.50 41.86
C VAL A 46 25.77 2.64 42.67
N PHE A 47 27.09 2.80 42.56
CA PHE A 47 27.85 3.77 43.35
C PHE A 47 28.52 4.84 42.49
N THR A 48 28.87 4.53 41.24
CA THR A 48 29.56 5.48 40.36
C THR A 48 29.05 5.34 38.94
N GLY A 49 28.39 6.38 38.42
CA GLY A 49 28.01 6.44 37.02
C GLY A 49 29.22 6.45 36.08
N GLY A 50 29.05 6.00 34.85
CA GLY A 50 30.09 5.93 33.85
C GLY A 50 29.68 5.02 32.69
N ASN A 51 30.57 4.85 31.71
CA ASN A 51 30.39 3.94 30.59
C ASN A 51 30.68 2.49 31.02
N ASN A 52 29.64 1.75 31.36
CA ASN A 52 29.74 0.38 31.85
C ASN A 52 29.76 -0.62 30.69
N VAL A 53 30.78 -1.49 30.62
CA VAL A 53 30.92 -2.46 29.53
C VAL A 53 30.78 -3.90 30.05
N LEU A 54 29.94 -4.70 29.39
CA LEU A 54 29.79 -6.13 29.64
C LEU A 54 30.39 -6.95 28.47
N ILE A 55 31.25 -7.91 28.78
CA ILE A 55 31.68 -8.94 27.84
C ILE A 55 31.17 -10.28 28.37
N ASN A 56 30.22 -10.90 27.67
CA ASN A 56 29.73 -12.23 28.00
C ASN A 56 30.40 -13.28 27.13
N GLN A 57 31.22 -14.14 27.74
CA GLN A 57 31.75 -15.35 27.12
C GLN A 57 31.08 -16.62 27.68
N GLY A 58 30.40 -16.49 28.82
CA GLY A 58 29.67 -17.56 29.51
C GLY A 58 28.20 -17.63 29.11
N THR A 59 27.35 -18.04 30.06
CA THR A 59 25.91 -18.13 29.86
C THR A 59 25.17 -17.11 30.72
N ILE A 60 24.31 -16.28 30.12
CA ILE A 60 23.30 -15.49 30.82
C ILE A 60 21.93 -16.01 30.40
N ARG A 61 21.14 -16.52 31.36
CA ARG A 61 19.88 -17.18 31.03
C ARG A 61 18.75 -16.91 32.01
N ALA A 62 17.67 -16.30 31.54
CA ALA A 62 16.41 -16.27 32.28
C ALA A 62 15.72 -17.63 32.14
N ASP A 63 15.48 -18.33 33.26
CA ASP A 63 14.97 -19.71 33.21
C ASP A 63 13.84 -20.02 34.20
N ALA A 64 13.21 -18.97 34.72
CA ALA A 64 11.98 -19.06 35.48
C ALA A 64 11.06 -17.88 35.14
N ALA A 65 9.75 -18.14 35.14
CA ALA A 65 8.76 -17.18 34.69
C ALA A 65 8.64 -15.99 35.64
N ASN A 66 8.98 -14.81 35.13
CA ASN A 66 8.72 -13.52 35.77
C ASN A 66 8.68 -12.45 34.66
N PRO A 67 7.64 -11.59 34.61
CA PRO A 67 7.56 -10.53 33.59
C PRO A 67 8.71 -9.53 33.62
N SER A 68 9.31 -9.30 34.80
CA SER A 68 10.44 -8.37 34.98
C SER A 68 11.75 -8.96 34.45
N GLY A 69 11.89 -10.29 34.49
CA GLY A 69 12.96 -11.01 33.83
C GLY A 69 14.39 -10.65 34.25
N ILE A 70 15.35 -11.14 33.47
CA ILE A 70 16.74 -10.67 33.54
C ILE A 70 16.93 -9.53 32.54
N ASN A 71 17.40 -8.38 33.00
CA ASN A 71 17.66 -7.19 32.20
C ASN A 71 19.17 -6.92 32.13
N ILE A 72 19.74 -6.97 30.93
CA ILE A 72 21.11 -6.51 30.68
C ILE A 72 21.02 -5.05 30.28
N ILE A 73 21.61 -4.14 31.06
CA ILE A 73 21.51 -2.68 30.83
C ILE A 73 22.85 -1.97 30.82
N ALA A 74 23.96 -2.72 30.69
CA ALA A 74 25.28 -2.12 30.46
C ALA A 74 25.24 -1.23 29.21
N ASP A 75 25.98 -0.11 29.21
CA ASP A 75 26.04 0.82 28.07
C ASP A 75 26.51 0.13 26.79
N SER A 76 27.45 -0.81 26.92
CA SER A 76 27.89 -1.67 25.82
C SER A 76 27.99 -3.14 26.25
N THR A 77 27.39 -4.04 25.47
CA THR A 77 27.49 -5.50 25.68
C THR A 77 28.06 -6.19 24.44
N THR A 78 29.14 -6.96 24.60
CA THR A 78 29.63 -7.90 23.58
C THR A 78 29.37 -9.33 24.04
N ASN A 79 28.59 -10.09 23.28
CA ASN A 79 28.37 -11.50 23.53
C ASN A 79 29.15 -12.39 22.56
N THR A 80 29.99 -13.26 23.14
CA THR A 80 30.63 -14.41 22.48
C THR A 80 30.26 -15.73 23.14
N GLY A 81 29.40 -15.71 24.16
CA GLY A 81 28.83 -16.87 24.82
C GLY A 81 27.35 -17.06 24.46
N THR A 82 26.54 -17.48 25.43
CA THR A 82 25.08 -17.62 25.29
C THR A 82 24.34 -16.56 26.09
N ILE A 83 23.40 -15.87 25.45
CA ILE A 83 22.40 -15.04 26.12
C ILE A 83 21.02 -15.58 25.72
N GLY A 84 20.11 -15.79 26.67
CA GLY A 84 18.78 -16.24 26.26
C GLY A 84 17.77 -16.44 27.37
N ALA A 85 16.59 -16.91 26.98
CA ALA A 85 15.51 -17.23 27.90
C ALA A 85 14.92 -18.61 27.60
N ILE A 86 14.54 -19.34 28.64
CA ILE A 86 13.89 -20.66 28.55
C ILE A 86 12.75 -20.80 29.56
N THR A 87 11.85 -21.76 29.36
CA THR A 87 10.87 -22.22 30.37
C THR A 87 10.02 -21.09 30.95
N GLY A 88 9.48 -20.23 30.09
CA GLY A 88 8.65 -19.07 30.47
C GLY A 88 9.43 -17.85 30.98
N GLY A 89 10.77 -17.92 31.05
CA GLY A 89 11.61 -16.80 31.43
C GLY A 89 11.51 -15.61 30.47
N THR A 90 11.81 -14.42 30.98
CA THR A 90 11.91 -13.19 30.20
C THR A 90 13.34 -12.67 30.28
N LEU A 91 13.98 -12.39 29.14
CA LEU A 91 15.27 -11.72 29.09
C LEU A 91 15.21 -10.49 28.19
N THR A 92 15.74 -9.36 28.67
CA THR A 92 15.87 -8.12 27.91
C THR A 92 17.34 -7.77 27.74
N ILE A 93 17.74 -7.48 26.51
CA ILE A 93 19.05 -6.90 26.20
C ILE A 93 18.86 -5.42 25.89
N GLY A 94 19.38 -4.56 26.74
CA GLY A 94 19.40 -3.10 26.59
C GLY A 94 20.80 -2.57 26.26
N GLY A 95 20.95 -1.25 26.24
CA GLY A 95 22.20 -0.58 25.87
C GLY A 95 22.61 -0.84 24.42
N ALA A 96 23.83 -0.46 24.03
CA ALA A 96 24.39 -0.88 22.75
C ALA A 96 24.89 -2.33 22.86
N TRP A 97 24.61 -3.20 21.89
CA TRP A 97 25.09 -4.58 21.97
C TRP A 97 25.41 -5.24 20.63
N SER A 98 26.26 -6.27 20.70
CA SER A 98 26.58 -7.17 19.59
C SER A 98 26.62 -8.62 20.07
N ASN A 99 25.96 -9.51 19.34
CA ASN A 99 25.98 -10.96 19.46
C ASN A 99 26.72 -11.64 18.30
N ALA A 100 27.49 -10.91 17.49
CA ALA A 100 28.09 -11.46 16.26
C ALA A 100 28.92 -12.76 16.49
N GLY A 101 29.59 -12.88 17.64
CA GLY A 101 30.37 -14.07 18.01
C GLY A 101 29.67 -15.04 18.96
N GLY A 102 28.39 -14.83 19.29
CA GLY A 102 27.66 -15.56 20.33
C GLY A 102 26.35 -16.18 19.84
N THR A 103 25.60 -16.75 20.79
CA THR A 103 24.29 -17.38 20.54
C THR A 103 23.20 -16.68 21.35
N LEU A 104 22.12 -16.29 20.67
CA LEU A 104 20.84 -15.97 21.29
C LEU A 104 20.00 -17.25 21.41
N LEU A 105 19.51 -17.55 22.61
CA LEU A 105 18.72 -18.75 22.91
C LEU A 105 17.28 -18.38 23.31
N VAL A 106 16.28 -18.99 22.67
CA VAL A 106 14.87 -18.81 23.03
C VAL A 106 14.12 -20.15 22.99
N ASN A 107 13.67 -20.64 24.15
CA ASN A 107 12.90 -21.89 24.23
C ASN A 107 11.67 -21.72 25.14
N ALA A 108 10.49 -21.58 24.52
CA ALA A 108 9.22 -21.37 25.22
C ALA A 108 9.29 -20.20 26.22
N ALA A 109 9.89 -19.08 25.78
CA ALA A 109 10.26 -17.94 26.62
C ALA A 109 10.14 -16.61 25.86
N ILE A 110 10.39 -15.49 26.53
CA ILE A 110 10.37 -14.15 25.93
C ILE A 110 11.79 -13.58 25.87
N LEU A 111 12.21 -13.18 24.67
CA LEU A 111 13.44 -12.40 24.46
C LEU A 111 13.07 -11.02 23.92
N ASN A 112 13.42 -9.97 24.66
CA ASN A 112 13.26 -8.58 24.25
C ASN A 112 14.61 -8.04 23.74
N LEU A 113 14.69 -7.83 22.43
CA LEU A 113 15.80 -7.17 21.75
C LEU A 113 15.63 -5.66 21.86
N GLY A 114 16.01 -5.12 23.01
CA GLY A 114 16.04 -3.70 23.31
C GLY A 114 17.34 -3.04 22.87
N GLY A 115 17.57 -1.82 23.34
CA GLY A 115 18.84 -1.14 23.12
C GLY A 115 19.11 -0.80 21.65
N THR A 116 20.38 -0.78 21.24
CA THR A 116 20.79 -0.57 19.83
C THR A 116 21.77 -1.64 19.38
N PHE A 117 21.55 -2.23 18.21
CA PHE A 117 22.41 -3.25 17.62
C PHE A 117 22.46 -3.16 16.09
N GLN A 118 23.46 -3.80 15.49
CA GLN A 118 23.58 -3.90 14.03
C GLN A 118 22.87 -5.18 13.52
N MET A 119 22.37 -5.18 12.29
CA MET A 119 21.81 -6.38 11.65
C MET A 119 22.82 -7.55 11.66
N THR A 120 24.09 -7.24 11.39
CA THR A 120 25.22 -8.19 11.47
C THR A 120 25.58 -8.59 12.90
N GLY A 121 25.09 -7.85 13.89
CA GLY A 121 25.27 -8.10 15.31
C GLY A 121 24.30 -9.12 15.90
N VAL A 122 23.37 -9.69 15.14
CA VAL A 122 22.42 -10.69 15.66
C VAL A 122 23.07 -12.05 15.93
N GLY A 123 24.09 -12.44 15.16
CA GLY A 123 24.84 -13.69 15.35
C GLY A 123 24.01 -14.97 15.23
N ALA A 124 24.40 -16.03 15.95
CA ALA A 124 23.69 -17.29 15.93
C ALA A 124 22.38 -17.21 16.75
N PHE A 125 21.31 -17.84 16.24
CA PHE A 125 20.01 -17.89 16.89
C PHE A 125 19.54 -19.33 17.06
N ASN A 126 19.28 -19.75 18.30
CA ASN A 126 18.73 -21.06 18.63
C ASN A 126 17.34 -20.90 19.23
N ARG A 127 16.31 -21.18 18.42
CA ARG A 127 14.92 -21.03 18.80
C ARG A 127 14.13 -22.30 18.55
N THR A 128 13.39 -22.73 19.56
CA THR A 128 12.46 -23.88 19.48
C THR A 128 11.01 -23.47 19.70
N ALA A 129 10.77 -22.43 20.51
CA ALA A 129 9.46 -21.85 20.79
C ALA A 129 9.62 -20.48 21.49
N GLY A 130 8.52 -19.76 21.75
CA GLY A 130 8.51 -18.52 22.53
C GLY A 130 8.25 -17.27 21.69
N THR A 131 8.66 -16.10 22.17
CA THR A 131 8.45 -14.80 21.50
C THR A 131 9.76 -14.02 21.44
N VAL A 132 10.05 -13.42 20.29
CA VAL A 132 11.14 -12.44 20.14
C VAL A 132 10.50 -11.09 19.86
N ASN A 133 10.66 -10.15 20.78
CA ASN A 133 10.19 -8.79 20.62
C ASN A 133 11.35 -7.90 20.20
N LEU A 134 11.20 -7.15 19.12
CA LEU A 134 12.05 -6.00 18.82
C LEU A 134 11.48 -4.80 19.58
N THR A 135 12.19 -4.37 20.62
CA THR A 135 11.81 -3.22 21.47
C THR A 135 12.82 -2.07 21.38
N GLY A 136 13.98 -2.33 20.76
CA GLY A 136 15.05 -1.36 20.53
C GLY A 136 15.24 -1.05 19.04
N THR A 137 16.42 -0.54 18.70
CA THR A 137 16.79 -0.14 17.34
C THR A 137 17.79 -1.13 16.73
N VAL A 138 17.46 -1.67 15.56
CA VAL A 138 18.39 -2.38 14.70
C VAL A 138 18.79 -1.46 13.53
N THR A 139 20.09 -1.36 13.28
CA THR A 139 20.67 -0.54 12.21
C THR A 139 21.40 -1.43 11.21
N GLY A 140 21.42 -1.03 9.93
CA GLY A 140 22.18 -1.70 8.89
C GLY A 140 22.64 -0.72 7.82
N GLY A 141 23.86 -0.91 7.33
CA GLY A 141 24.38 -0.21 6.15
C GLY A 141 23.88 -0.80 4.84
N ALA A 142 24.36 -0.25 3.72
CA ALA A 142 24.12 -0.82 2.40
C ALA A 142 24.72 -2.23 2.33
N GLY A 143 23.91 -3.23 2.00
CA GLY A 143 24.32 -4.64 1.92
C GLY A 143 24.15 -5.44 3.21
N ASP A 144 23.97 -4.79 4.36
CA ASP A 144 23.67 -5.49 5.61
C ASP A 144 22.28 -6.13 5.54
N THR A 145 22.17 -7.36 6.05
CA THR A 145 20.92 -8.13 6.01
C THR A 145 20.55 -8.69 7.38
N LEU A 146 19.32 -8.41 7.81
CA LEU A 146 18.64 -9.11 8.89
C LEU A 146 17.85 -10.28 8.30
N ASN A 147 18.25 -11.51 8.62
CA ASN A 147 17.58 -12.71 8.14
C ASN A 147 16.53 -13.20 9.14
N LEU A 148 15.28 -13.28 8.70
CA LEU A 148 14.20 -13.97 9.41
C LEU A 148 13.92 -15.30 8.71
N ASN A 149 14.19 -16.43 9.36
CA ASN A 149 14.04 -17.76 8.79
C ASN A 149 13.54 -18.77 9.84
N ALA A 150 13.58 -20.06 9.54
CA ALA A 150 13.14 -21.11 10.46
C ALA A 150 13.88 -21.11 11.82
N SER A 151 15.14 -20.64 11.87
CA SER A 151 15.96 -20.60 13.08
C SER A 151 15.77 -19.33 13.91
N THR A 152 15.57 -18.16 13.27
CA THR A 152 15.31 -16.90 14.00
C THR A 152 13.82 -16.70 14.29
N GLY A 153 12.95 -17.29 13.47
CA GLY A 153 11.50 -17.18 13.52
C GLY A 153 10.97 -15.79 13.16
N THR A 154 9.65 -15.65 13.30
CA THR A 154 8.93 -14.37 13.23
C THR A 154 9.30 -13.50 14.43
N TRP A 155 9.57 -12.21 14.17
CA TRP A 155 9.81 -11.21 15.20
C TRP A 155 8.61 -10.29 15.36
N VAL A 156 8.35 -9.88 16.60
CA VAL A 156 7.26 -8.95 16.96
C VAL A 156 7.84 -7.54 17.11
N MET A 157 7.41 -6.60 16.28
CA MET A 157 7.72 -5.18 16.49
C MET A 157 6.88 -4.64 17.64
N ASN A 158 7.53 -4.32 18.75
CA ASN A 158 6.91 -3.80 19.98
C ASN A 158 7.65 -2.56 20.51
N GLY A 159 7.51 -1.46 19.79
CA GLY A 159 8.27 -0.23 19.97
C GLY A 159 9.63 -0.25 19.27
N GLY A 160 9.85 -1.24 18.40
CA GLY A 160 11.10 -1.46 17.71
C GLY A 160 11.31 -0.57 16.49
N HIS A 161 12.56 -0.26 16.20
CA HIS A 161 12.96 0.51 15.02
C HIS A 161 13.97 -0.27 14.15
N ILE A 162 13.68 -0.42 12.86
CA ILE A 162 14.63 -0.95 11.86
C ILE A 162 15.06 0.21 10.96
N SER A 163 16.36 0.46 10.84
CA SER A 163 16.91 1.54 10.04
C SER A 163 17.99 1.05 9.08
N GLY A 164 17.85 1.39 7.80
CA GLY A 164 18.75 0.98 6.73
C GLY A 164 18.70 -0.51 6.40
N GLY A 165 19.64 -0.98 5.57
CA GLY A 165 19.82 -2.39 5.23
C GLY A 165 18.63 -3.11 4.60
N THR A 166 18.69 -4.44 4.63
CA THR A 166 17.66 -5.34 4.09
C THR A 166 17.15 -6.30 5.16
N VAL A 167 15.84 -6.47 5.27
CA VAL A 167 15.23 -7.58 6.01
C VAL A 167 14.80 -8.65 5.01
N THR A 168 15.36 -9.85 5.11
CA THR A 168 15.00 -10.97 4.23
C THR A 168 14.28 -12.04 5.03
N MET A 169 13.11 -12.47 4.55
CA MET A 169 12.25 -13.42 5.25
C MET A 169 12.07 -14.69 4.43
N SER A 170 12.19 -15.85 5.07
CA SER A 170 12.07 -17.16 4.42
C SER A 170 11.48 -18.20 5.39
N GLY A 171 11.07 -19.36 4.86
CA GLY A 171 10.58 -20.46 5.71
C GLY A 171 9.33 -20.12 6.53
N GLY A 172 8.51 -19.17 6.07
CA GLY A 172 7.30 -18.73 6.77
C GLY A 172 7.53 -17.75 7.92
N ALA A 173 8.77 -17.34 8.19
CA ALA A 173 9.06 -16.27 9.14
C ALA A 173 8.60 -14.91 8.58
N GLY A 174 8.26 -13.98 9.46
CA GLY A 174 7.80 -12.63 9.09
C GLY A 174 8.07 -11.58 10.16
N LEU A 175 7.51 -10.38 9.96
CA LEU A 175 7.35 -9.38 11.02
C LEU A 175 5.87 -9.24 11.38
N THR A 176 5.55 -9.28 12.67
CA THR A 176 4.23 -8.90 13.17
C THR A 176 4.32 -7.58 13.91
N VAL A 177 3.26 -6.77 13.82
CA VAL A 177 3.26 -5.41 14.34
C VAL A 177 2.23 -5.26 15.46
N THR A 178 2.65 -4.66 16.57
CA THR A 178 1.80 -4.38 17.73
C THR A 178 1.14 -3.00 17.66
N THR A 179 0.34 -2.66 18.67
CA THR A 179 -0.34 -1.37 18.83
C THR A 179 0.59 -0.22 19.27
N ASN A 180 1.91 -0.46 19.31
CA ASN A 180 2.88 0.53 19.76
C ASN A 180 3.22 1.52 18.63
N SER A 181 2.97 2.81 18.85
CA SER A 181 3.24 3.85 17.84
C SER A 181 4.73 4.13 17.58
N ASN A 182 5.64 3.55 18.36
CA ASN A 182 7.08 3.64 18.13
C ASN A 182 7.62 2.60 17.13
N ASN A 183 6.79 1.63 16.71
CA ASN A 183 7.13 0.67 15.67
C ASN A 183 7.49 1.39 14.36
N ARG A 184 8.74 1.25 13.89
CA ARG A 184 9.23 2.07 12.78
C ARG A 184 10.19 1.38 11.82
N LEU A 185 10.01 1.62 10.52
CA LEU A 185 11.02 1.36 9.47
C LEU A 185 11.58 2.68 8.96
N SER A 186 12.89 2.77 8.69
CA SER A 186 13.46 3.93 8.02
C SER A 186 14.53 3.58 6.99
N GLY A 187 14.25 3.84 5.71
CA GLY A 187 15.19 3.55 4.61
C GLY A 187 15.50 2.05 4.45
N VAL A 188 14.52 1.19 4.66
CA VAL A 188 14.68 -0.27 4.71
C VAL A 188 14.19 -0.92 3.42
N THR A 189 14.87 -1.98 2.99
CA THR A 189 14.33 -2.96 2.01
C THR A 189 13.77 -4.18 2.74
N VAL A 190 12.56 -4.61 2.41
CA VAL A 190 11.93 -5.81 2.98
C VAL A 190 11.60 -6.80 1.87
N ASN A 191 12.26 -7.96 1.91
CA ASN A 191 12.02 -9.11 1.06
C ASN A 191 11.21 -10.15 1.85
N GLY A 192 9.91 -9.90 2.01
CA GLY A 192 9.05 -10.74 2.85
C GLY A 192 7.76 -10.05 3.26
N ASN A 193 7.02 -10.70 4.17
CA ASN A 193 5.70 -10.27 4.59
C ASN A 193 5.71 -9.59 5.97
N ILE A 194 4.92 -8.52 6.09
CA ILE A 194 4.64 -7.83 7.35
C ILE A 194 3.15 -7.95 7.66
N ASP A 195 2.82 -8.26 8.90
CA ASP A 195 1.43 -8.49 9.34
C ASP A 195 1.01 -7.48 10.42
N LEU A 196 -0.04 -6.70 10.10
CA LEU A 196 -0.72 -5.75 10.99
C LEU A 196 -2.12 -6.28 11.35
N ALA A 197 -2.19 -7.50 11.88
CA ALA A 197 -3.45 -8.16 12.23
C ALA A 197 -4.08 -7.71 13.56
N ILE A 198 -3.32 -7.05 14.44
CA ILE A 198 -3.83 -6.61 15.75
C ILE A 198 -4.65 -5.33 15.57
N THR A 199 -5.78 -5.22 16.27
CA THR A 199 -6.56 -3.97 16.35
C THR A 199 -5.66 -2.79 16.73
N SER A 200 -5.67 -1.73 15.94
CA SER A 200 -4.80 -0.56 16.10
C SER A 200 -3.30 -0.83 15.99
N ALA A 201 -2.89 -1.96 15.38
CA ALA A 201 -1.49 -2.21 15.02
C ALA A 201 -0.95 -1.01 14.24
N THR A 202 0.22 -0.52 14.62
CA THR A 202 0.78 0.69 14.02
C THR A 202 2.20 0.44 13.56
N LEU A 203 2.48 0.74 12.29
CA LEU A 203 3.81 0.76 11.71
C LEU A 203 4.05 2.12 11.05
N ARG A 204 5.10 2.83 11.49
CA ARG A 204 5.52 4.11 10.91
C ARG A 204 6.71 3.92 9.96
N VAL A 205 6.77 4.70 8.89
CA VAL A 205 7.76 4.56 7.83
C VAL A 205 8.34 5.92 7.47
N ALA A 206 9.66 6.02 7.41
CA ALA A 206 10.36 7.18 6.85
C ALA A 206 11.52 6.82 5.92
N GLY A 207 12.04 7.83 5.21
CA GLY A 207 13.30 7.70 4.46
C GLY A 207 13.23 6.74 3.28
N GLY A 208 12.03 6.51 2.72
CA GLY A 208 11.78 5.52 1.68
C GLY A 208 11.60 4.09 2.21
N PHE A 209 10.85 3.28 1.48
CA PHE A 209 10.59 1.88 1.84
C PHE A 209 10.51 1.04 0.58
N THR A 210 11.40 0.05 0.44
CA THR A 210 11.36 -0.89 -0.67
C THR A 210 10.70 -2.19 -0.21
N LEU A 211 9.54 -2.51 -0.76
CA LEU A 211 8.75 -3.68 -0.40
C LEU A 211 8.76 -4.69 -1.55
N ASN A 212 9.27 -5.90 -1.30
CA ASN A 212 9.29 -7.03 -2.23
C ASN A 212 8.53 -8.24 -1.65
N GLY A 213 7.39 -7.96 -1.03
CA GLY A 213 6.46 -8.93 -0.44
C GLY A 213 5.14 -8.25 -0.11
N THR A 214 4.40 -8.77 0.88
CA THR A 214 3.09 -8.22 1.23
C THR A 214 3.08 -7.60 2.62
N VAL A 215 2.62 -6.34 2.74
CA VAL A 215 2.14 -5.81 4.01
C VAL A 215 0.63 -6.07 4.09
N THR A 216 0.22 -6.94 4.99
CA THR A 216 -1.19 -7.23 5.25
C THR A 216 -1.68 -6.34 6.38
N VAL A 217 -2.68 -5.52 6.10
CA VAL A 217 -3.36 -4.66 7.08
C VAL A 217 -4.75 -5.24 7.30
N SER A 218 -4.95 -5.91 8.43
CA SER A 218 -6.17 -6.68 8.71
C SER A 218 -6.77 -6.46 10.10
N GLY A 219 -5.99 -5.87 11.01
CA GLY A 219 -6.49 -5.43 12.31
C GLY A 219 -7.42 -4.23 12.16
N ASN A 220 -8.48 -4.20 12.96
CA ASN A 220 -9.39 -3.06 12.97
C ASN A 220 -8.65 -1.77 13.34
N SER A 221 -8.79 -0.72 12.53
CA SER A 221 -8.09 0.55 12.70
C SER A 221 -6.56 0.43 12.70
N ALA A 222 -6.00 -0.60 12.05
CA ALA A 222 -4.56 -0.75 11.87
C ALA A 222 -4.01 0.33 10.92
N ASN A 223 -2.80 0.80 11.21
CA ASN A 223 -2.17 1.96 10.60
C ASN A 223 -0.80 1.61 10.04
N LEU A 224 -0.67 1.71 8.71
CA LEU A 224 0.62 1.85 8.04
C LEU A 224 0.80 3.34 7.71
N VAL A 225 1.77 4.02 8.32
CA VAL A 225 1.86 5.48 8.23
C VAL A 225 3.20 5.91 7.66
N PHE A 226 3.17 6.69 6.58
CA PHE A 226 4.34 7.36 6.03
C PHE A 226 4.43 8.76 6.62
N ASP A 227 5.52 9.08 7.32
CA ASP A 227 5.69 10.35 8.05
C ASP A 227 6.87 11.18 7.53
N SER A 228 7.33 10.89 6.31
CA SER A 228 8.32 11.67 5.59
C SER A 228 8.07 11.56 4.09
N THR A 229 8.43 12.60 3.34
CA THR A 229 8.42 12.53 1.87
C THR A 229 9.31 11.41 1.37
N GLY A 230 8.79 10.56 0.48
CA GLY A 230 9.54 9.44 -0.05
C GLY A 230 8.73 8.50 -0.93
N THR A 231 9.40 7.44 -1.38
CA THR A 231 8.84 6.44 -2.28
C THR A 231 8.60 5.12 -1.54
N LEU A 232 7.39 4.57 -1.68
CA LEU A 232 7.12 3.15 -1.50
C LEU A 232 7.49 2.44 -2.81
N GLY A 233 8.69 1.88 -2.88
CA GLY A 233 9.25 1.22 -4.06
C GLY A 233 9.26 -0.30 -3.93
N GLY A 234 9.77 -0.98 -4.95
CA GLY A 234 9.82 -2.46 -5.02
C GLY A 234 8.70 -3.05 -5.87
N SER A 235 8.43 -4.33 -5.68
CA SER A 235 7.44 -5.12 -6.45
C SER A 235 6.32 -5.72 -5.59
N GLY A 236 6.16 -5.21 -4.38
CA GLY A 236 5.27 -5.76 -3.35
C GLY A 236 3.83 -5.26 -3.39
N THR A 237 3.07 -5.70 -2.39
CA THR A 237 1.63 -5.39 -2.24
C THR A 237 1.33 -4.85 -0.85
N ILE A 238 0.54 -3.78 -0.76
CA ILE A 238 -0.20 -3.42 0.45
C ILE A 238 -1.61 -4.01 0.31
N LEU A 239 -1.99 -4.90 1.22
CA LEU A 239 -3.27 -5.60 1.20
C LEU A 239 -4.13 -5.15 2.39
N PHE A 240 -5.22 -4.44 2.11
CA PHE A 240 -6.28 -4.22 3.08
C PHE A 240 -7.20 -5.45 3.12
N SER A 241 -7.09 -6.25 4.17
CA SER A 241 -7.71 -7.57 4.28
C SER A 241 -8.74 -7.62 5.40
N GLY A 242 -9.92 -8.17 5.14
CA GLY A 242 -11.01 -8.27 6.11
C GLY A 242 -12.06 -7.18 5.93
N GLU A 243 -12.94 -7.04 6.93
CA GLU A 243 -14.13 -6.17 6.88
C GLU A 243 -14.03 -4.93 7.77
N PHE A 244 -12.86 -4.70 8.38
CA PHE A 244 -12.63 -3.56 9.25
C PHE A 244 -12.06 -2.37 8.48
N ASP A 245 -12.02 -1.21 9.13
CA ASP A 245 -11.40 -0.02 8.56
C ASP A 245 -9.88 -0.08 8.74
N HIS A 246 -9.15 0.20 7.67
CA HIS A 246 -7.69 0.16 7.62
C HIS A 246 -7.13 1.49 7.14
N ASN A 247 -5.93 1.85 7.58
CA ASN A 247 -5.32 3.12 7.23
C ASN A 247 -3.94 2.94 6.60
N LEU A 248 -3.77 3.53 5.41
CA LEU A 248 -2.48 3.91 4.86
C LEU A 248 -2.34 5.44 5.02
N GLY A 249 -1.74 5.86 6.11
CA GLY A 249 -1.63 7.28 6.47
C GLY A 249 -0.47 7.99 5.78
N ILE A 250 -0.65 9.29 5.54
CA ILE A 250 0.41 10.22 5.10
C ILE A 250 0.37 11.41 6.06
N ASP A 251 1.39 11.52 6.91
CA ASP A 251 1.45 12.52 7.97
C ASP A 251 2.22 13.78 7.54
N GLY A 252 1.77 14.93 8.02
CA GLY A 252 2.40 16.23 7.83
C GLY A 252 2.33 16.75 6.39
N ASN A 253 3.15 17.75 6.09
CA ASN A 253 3.27 18.31 4.73
C ASN A 253 4.20 17.45 3.88
N THR A 254 3.87 16.17 3.71
CA THR A 254 4.72 15.19 3.05
C THR A 254 4.08 14.63 1.78
N THR A 255 4.90 14.06 0.90
CA THR A 255 4.43 13.39 -0.31
C THR A 255 4.81 11.91 -0.28
N LEU A 256 3.82 11.04 -0.39
CA LEU A 256 4.03 9.61 -0.65
C LEU A 256 3.97 9.35 -2.15
N THR A 257 5.04 8.79 -2.70
CA THR A 257 5.08 8.26 -4.06
C THR A 257 4.95 6.75 -4.03
N VAL A 258 3.88 6.20 -4.59
CA VAL A 258 3.72 4.75 -4.79
C VAL A 258 4.41 4.37 -6.09
N GLY A 259 5.46 3.58 -6.02
CA GLY A 259 6.28 3.19 -7.17
C GLY A 259 5.57 2.24 -8.14
N PRO A 260 6.04 2.14 -9.40
CA PRO A 260 5.34 1.43 -10.48
C PRO A 260 5.17 -0.07 -10.27
N GLY A 261 6.05 -0.72 -9.50
CA GLY A 261 5.93 -2.14 -9.16
C GLY A 261 5.00 -2.44 -7.99
N ILE A 262 4.44 -1.42 -7.33
CA ILE A 262 3.63 -1.60 -6.13
C ILE A 262 2.14 -1.70 -6.47
N THR A 263 1.47 -2.63 -5.79
CA THR A 263 0.02 -2.74 -5.78
C THR A 263 -0.53 -2.42 -4.39
N ILE A 264 -1.47 -1.49 -4.29
CA ILE A 264 -2.31 -1.29 -3.11
C ILE A 264 -3.69 -1.84 -3.45
N ARG A 265 -4.18 -2.80 -2.68
CA ARG A 265 -5.43 -3.49 -3.02
C ARG A 265 -6.23 -3.96 -1.81
N GLY A 266 -7.46 -4.36 -2.07
CA GLY A 266 -8.35 -4.98 -1.09
C GLY A 266 -9.57 -4.12 -0.81
N ASN A 267 -9.90 -3.96 0.46
CA ASN A 267 -11.18 -3.45 0.91
C ASN A 267 -11.08 -2.58 2.18
N ARG A 268 -12.00 -1.63 2.36
CA ARG A 268 -12.13 -0.75 3.54
C ARG A 268 -10.82 -0.07 3.95
N GLY A 269 -10.00 0.26 2.95
CA GLY A 269 -8.76 0.99 3.14
C GLY A 269 -8.98 2.48 2.94
N THR A 270 -8.52 3.29 3.87
CA THR A 270 -8.39 4.74 3.69
C THR A 270 -6.93 5.09 3.45
N ILE A 271 -6.64 5.74 2.33
CA ILE A 271 -5.29 6.15 1.92
C ILE A 271 -5.17 7.66 2.05
N GLY A 272 -4.09 8.17 2.63
CA GLY A 272 -3.79 9.61 2.65
C GLY A 272 -4.34 10.37 3.85
N ILE A 273 -4.95 9.71 4.83
CA ILE A 273 -5.32 10.40 6.08
C ILE A 273 -4.07 10.76 6.90
N ALA A 274 -4.15 11.88 7.62
CA ALA A 274 -3.26 12.15 8.74
C ALA A 274 -3.66 11.28 9.94
N VAL A 275 -2.70 10.57 10.52
CA VAL A 275 -2.91 9.70 11.69
C VAL A 275 -2.31 10.35 12.95
N PHE A 276 -1.09 10.88 12.87
CA PHE A 276 -0.42 11.51 14.01
C PHE A 276 -0.16 13.00 13.82
N THR A 277 0.04 13.45 12.58
CA THR A 277 0.40 14.85 12.31
C THR A 277 -0.41 15.36 11.14
N GLY A 278 -1.28 16.34 11.40
CA GLY A 278 -2.01 17.03 10.35
C GLY A 278 -1.08 17.84 9.44
N GLY A 279 -1.53 18.13 8.23
CA GLY A 279 -0.79 18.86 7.23
C GLY A 279 -1.49 18.79 5.88
N ASN A 280 -0.87 19.39 4.87
CA ASN A 280 -1.29 19.30 3.48
C ASN A 280 -0.44 18.22 2.79
N ASN A 281 -0.89 16.98 2.88
CA ASN A 281 -0.21 15.83 2.33
C ASN A 281 -0.52 15.62 0.84
N ALA A 282 0.36 14.88 0.16
CA ALA A 282 0.17 14.53 -1.24
C ALA A 282 0.41 13.05 -1.49
N LEU A 283 -0.42 12.48 -2.37
CA LEU A 283 -0.27 11.14 -2.89
C LEU A 283 0.03 11.21 -4.40
N ILE A 284 1.13 10.58 -4.81
CA ILE A 284 1.45 10.32 -6.20
C ILE A 284 1.39 8.82 -6.42
N ASN A 285 0.41 8.35 -7.20
CA ASN A 285 0.34 6.94 -7.58
C ASN A 285 1.01 6.71 -8.93
N GLN A 286 2.13 5.98 -8.97
CA GLN A 286 2.70 5.43 -10.21
C GLN A 286 2.47 3.91 -10.33
N GLY A 287 2.02 3.26 -9.25
CA GLY A 287 1.67 1.84 -9.20
C GLY A 287 0.20 1.59 -9.47
N ALA A 288 -0.35 0.53 -8.87
CA ALA A 288 -1.77 0.18 -8.99
C ALA A 288 -2.52 0.38 -7.66
N ILE A 289 -3.65 1.08 -7.68
CA ILE A 289 -4.61 1.13 -6.57
C ILE A 289 -5.89 0.43 -7.01
N ILE A 290 -6.26 -0.66 -6.32
CA ILE A 290 -7.28 -1.59 -6.80
C ILE A 290 -8.30 -1.90 -5.70
N SER A 291 -9.55 -1.48 -5.90
CA SER A 291 -10.67 -1.95 -5.09
C SER A 291 -11.18 -3.28 -5.65
N ASP A 292 -11.02 -4.35 -4.87
CA ASP A 292 -11.22 -5.74 -5.32
C ASP A 292 -12.55 -6.37 -4.92
N THR A 293 -13.30 -5.74 -4.03
CA THR A 293 -14.42 -6.38 -3.34
C THR A 293 -15.71 -5.60 -3.53
N SER A 294 -16.83 -6.33 -3.58
CA SER A 294 -18.19 -5.82 -3.83
C SER A 294 -18.89 -5.18 -2.63
N ASN A 295 -18.16 -4.87 -1.54
CA ASN A 295 -18.81 -4.28 -0.36
C ASN A 295 -19.11 -2.78 -0.57
N LEU A 296 -19.96 -2.22 0.30
CA LEU A 296 -20.50 -0.86 0.14
C LEU A 296 -19.48 0.27 0.32
N THR A 297 -18.28 -0.01 0.83
CA THR A 297 -17.32 1.01 1.29
C THR A 297 -16.04 1.04 0.45
N GLY A 298 -15.50 -0.10 0.03
CA GLY A 298 -14.36 -0.19 -0.88
C GLY A 298 -13.12 0.58 -0.40
N ILE A 299 -12.34 1.17 -1.31
CA ILE A 299 -11.17 2.01 -0.97
C ILE A 299 -11.56 3.50 -0.99
N ASN A 300 -11.12 4.26 0.02
CA ASN A 300 -11.24 5.71 0.07
C ASN A 300 -9.86 6.37 -0.01
N ILE A 301 -9.62 7.23 -1.00
CA ILE A 301 -8.42 8.05 -1.11
C ILE A 301 -8.75 9.44 -0.55
N ASN A 302 -8.07 9.82 0.51
CA ASN A 302 -8.28 11.03 1.29
C ASN A 302 -6.96 11.79 1.50
N ALA A 303 -6.17 11.90 0.44
CA ALA A 303 -5.02 12.80 0.41
C ALA A 303 -5.47 14.21 0.00
N ASP A 304 -4.80 15.26 0.50
CA ASP A 304 -5.15 16.63 0.11
C ASP A 304 -4.87 16.87 -1.37
N VAL A 305 -3.72 16.42 -1.86
CA VAL A 305 -3.37 16.47 -3.28
C VAL A 305 -3.19 15.05 -3.83
N PHE A 306 -3.97 14.66 -4.83
CA PHE A 306 -3.85 13.36 -5.46
C PHE A 306 -3.57 13.44 -6.96
N THR A 307 -2.45 12.85 -7.38
CA THR A 307 -2.08 12.67 -8.78
C THR A 307 -1.95 11.19 -9.11
N ASN A 308 -2.67 10.73 -10.13
CA ASN A 308 -2.52 9.39 -10.68
C ASN A 308 -1.68 9.41 -11.96
N GLN A 309 -0.54 8.70 -11.94
CA GLN A 309 0.34 8.43 -13.08
C GLN A 309 0.46 6.92 -13.37
N GLY A 310 -0.12 6.08 -12.51
CA GLY A 310 -0.24 4.63 -12.69
C GLY A 310 -1.67 4.23 -12.98
N THR A 311 -2.14 3.18 -12.32
CA THR A 311 -3.49 2.63 -12.54
C THR A 311 -4.36 2.75 -11.30
N ILE A 312 -5.60 3.22 -11.47
CA ILE A 312 -6.69 3.08 -10.49
C ILE A 312 -7.70 2.11 -11.07
N VAL A 313 -8.14 1.14 -10.27
CA VAL A 313 -9.14 0.15 -10.69
C VAL A 313 -10.22 0.01 -9.63
N ALA A 314 -11.47 0.18 -10.04
CA ALA A 314 -12.60 -0.42 -9.35
C ALA A 314 -12.99 -1.66 -10.14
N ARG A 315 -12.76 -2.87 -9.61
CA ARG A 315 -13.12 -4.12 -10.31
C ARG A 315 -14.64 -4.28 -10.41
N THR A 316 -15.12 -5.38 -10.97
CA THR A 316 -16.56 -5.67 -11.06
C THR A 316 -17.23 -5.54 -9.69
N SER A 317 -18.22 -4.66 -9.59
CA SER A 317 -18.90 -4.26 -8.34
C SER A 317 -18.01 -3.58 -7.28
N GLY A 318 -16.74 -3.32 -7.58
CA GLY A 318 -15.81 -2.62 -6.71
C GLY A 318 -16.18 -1.14 -6.60
N LYS A 319 -15.89 -0.55 -5.43
CA LYS A 319 -16.12 0.86 -5.18
C LYS A 319 -14.84 1.55 -4.76
N LEU A 320 -14.51 2.65 -5.42
CA LEU A 320 -13.40 3.51 -4.99
C LEU A 320 -13.90 4.94 -4.88
N THR A 321 -13.64 5.58 -3.75
CA THR A 321 -13.99 6.98 -3.51
C THR A 321 -12.72 7.79 -3.36
N ILE A 322 -12.69 9.00 -3.92
CA ILE A 322 -11.66 10.00 -3.71
C ILE A 322 -12.35 11.17 -3.03
N THR A 323 -11.93 11.44 -1.80
CA THR A 323 -12.48 12.48 -0.93
C THR A 323 -11.33 13.41 -0.56
N PRO A 324 -11.12 14.52 -1.29
CA PRO A 324 -10.05 15.44 -0.92
C PRO A 324 -10.38 16.11 0.42
N ALA A 325 -9.38 16.72 1.05
CA ALA A 325 -9.64 17.56 2.19
C ALA A 325 -10.39 18.84 1.81
N VAL A 326 -11.09 19.39 2.79
CA VAL A 326 -11.88 20.62 2.67
C VAL A 326 -11.01 21.76 2.14
N GLY A 327 -11.47 22.42 1.07
CA GLY A 327 -10.78 23.56 0.47
C GLY A 327 -9.83 23.21 -0.68
N THR A 328 -9.66 21.93 -1.00
CA THR A 328 -8.85 21.50 -2.16
C THR A 328 -9.62 21.72 -3.47
N PRO A 329 -9.10 22.51 -4.43
CA PRO A 329 -9.82 22.79 -5.68
C PRO A 329 -9.92 21.59 -6.62
N VAL A 330 -8.93 20.70 -6.66
CA VAL A 330 -8.88 19.53 -7.56
C VAL A 330 -8.66 18.28 -6.72
N ALA A 331 -9.64 17.37 -6.76
CA ALA A 331 -9.62 16.13 -6.00
C ALA A 331 -8.71 15.06 -6.62
N LEU A 332 -8.63 15.05 -7.96
CA LEU A 332 -7.81 14.10 -8.71
C LEU A 332 -7.32 14.75 -10.01
N THR A 333 -6.00 14.69 -10.22
CA THR A 333 -5.39 14.84 -11.55
C THR A 333 -4.98 13.47 -12.08
N ASN A 334 -5.48 13.07 -13.24
CA ASN A 334 -5.18 11.80 -13.87
C ASN A 334 -4.34 11.96 -15.15
N SER A 335 -3.13 11.41 -15.11
CA SER A 335 -2.21 11.23 -16.24
C SER A 335 -1.85 9.77 -16.48
N GLY A 336 -2.44 8.84 -15.72
CA GLY A 336 -2.36 7.40 -15.94
C GLY A 336 -3.71 6.82 -16.36
N THR A 337 -3.98 5.59 -15.94
CA THR A 337 -5.19 4.87 -16.33
C THR A 337 -6.19 4.77 -15.18
N ILE A 338 -7.44 5.11 -15.45
CA ILE A 338 -8.58 4.81 -14.58
C ILE A 338 -9.39 3.70 -15.24
N VAL A 339 -9.60 2.58 -14.54
CA VAL A 339 -10.43 1.47 -15.01
C VAL A 339 -11.63 1.31 -14.09
N VAL A 340 -12.83 1.36 -14.67
CA VAL A 340 -14.07 1.06 -13.97
C VAL A 340 -14.68 -0.21 -14.56
N GLY A 341 -14.60 -1.29 -13.79
CA GLY A 341 -15.21 -2.57 -14.13
C GLY A 341 -16.73 -2.47 -14.24
N SER A 342 -17.37 -3.45 -14.88
CA SER A 342 -18.84 -3.52 -14.92
C SER A 342 -19.42 -3.54 -13.50
N LEU A 343 -20.53 -2.86 -13.22
CA LEU A 343 -21.06 -2.68 -11.85
C LEU A 343 -20.15 -1.88 -10.90
N GLY A 344 -18.93 -1.54 -11.32
CA GLY A 344 -17.98 -0.77 -10.53
C GLY A 344 -18.29 0.72 -10.55
N VAL A 345 -17.94 1.40 -9.46
CA VAL A 345 -18.07 2.84 -9.35
C VAL A 345 -16.80 3.45 -8.80
N ILE A 346 -16.26 4.44 -9.52
CA ILE A 346 -15.28 5.37 -8.97
C ILE A 346 -15.98 6.69 -8.72
N ARG A 347 -15.85 7.23 -7.51
CA ARG A 347 -16.46 8.50 -7.12
C ARG A 347 -15.38 9.52 -6.75
N VAL A 348 -15.46 10.72 -7.32
CA VAL A 348 -14.59 11.86 -7.04
C VAL A 348 -15.41 12.97 -6.37
N ASN A 349 -15.17 13.20 -5.08
CA ASN A 349 -15.83 14.24 -4.29
C ASN A 349 -15.13 15.61 -4.48
N GLY A 350 -15.02 16.08 -5.71
CA GLY A 350 -14.52 17.41 -6.06
C GLY A 350 -14.31 17.53 -7.56
N ASN A 351 -13.45 18.45 -7.99
CA ASN A 351 -13.09 18.58 -9.40
C ASN A 351 -12.15 17.45 -9.84
N PHE A 352 -12.30 17.04 -11.10
CA PHE A 352 -11.52 16.02 -11.75
C PHE A 352 -10.84 16.60 -12.98
N VAL A 353 -9.54 16.34 -13.12
CA VAL A 353 -8.77 16.72 -14.30
C VAL A 353 -8.19 15.47 -14.93
N GLN A 354 -8.63 15.16 -16.15
CA GLN A 354 -7.95 14.23 -17.04
C GLN A 354 -6.94 15.02 -17.88
N THR A 355 -5.71 14.54 -17.98
CA THR A 355 -4.69 15.12 -18.88
C THR A 355 -4.64 14.37 -20.21
N ALA A 356 -4.04 14.96 -21.25
CA ALA A 356 -3.80 14.33 -22.55
C ALA A 356 -3.13 12.94 -22.50
N ALA A 357 -2.29 12.69 -21.48
CA ALA A 357 -1.61 11.41 -21.29
C ALA A 357 -2.49 10.33 -20.64
N GLY A 358 -3.59 10.73 -20.00
CA GLY A 358 -4.43 9.83 -19.22
C GLY A 358 -5.38 9.01 -20.09
N THR A 359 -5.76 7.83 -19.58
CA THR A 359 -6.85 7.01 -20.14
C THR A 359 -7.96 6.80 -19.12
N PHE A 360 -9.21 7.00 -19.52
CA PHE A 360 -10.39 6.55 -18.80
C PHE A 360 -10.95 5.31 -19.51
N ARG A 361 -11.00 4.17 -18.82
CA ARG A 361 -11.47 2.89 -19.36
C ARG A 361 -12.69 2.38 -18.62
N VAL A 362 -13.72 1.99 -19.37
CA VAL A 362 -14.97 1.42 -18.83
C VAL A 362 -15.19 0.01 -19.34
N GLU A 363 -15.57 -0.90 -18.45
CA GLU A 363 -16.04 -2.23 -18.81
C GLU A 363 -17.56 -2.29 -18.83
N ILE A 364 -18.09 -2.99 -19.84
CA ILE A 364 -19.52 -3.05 -20.15
C ILE A 364 -19.94 -4.52 -20.20
N SER A 365 -20.96 -4.87 -19.41
CA SER A 365 -21.57 -6.21 -19.40
C SER A 365 -23.06 -6.20 -19.75
N GLY A 366 -23.61 -5.05 -20.14
CA GLY A 366 -25.02 -4.85 -20.44
C GLY A 366 -25.32 -3.40 -20.80
N ILE A 367 -26.52 -3.16 -21.32
CA ILE A 367 -26.95 -1.83 -21.83
C ILE A 367 -27.72 -0.98 -20.79
N ALA A 368 -27.89 -1.48 -19.57
CA ALA A 368 -28.57 -0.77 -18.49
C ALA A 368 -27.69 -0.76 -17.23
N GLN A 369 -27.75 0.33 -16.48
CA GLN A 369 -27.13 0.41 -15.16
C GLN A 369 -27.71 -0.70 -14.24
N PRO A 370 -26.89 -1.38 -13.42
CA PRO A 370 -25.49 -1.09 -13.13
C PRO A 370 -24.46 -1.77 -14.05
N HIS A 371 -24.83 -2.42 -15.16
CA HIS A 371 -23.91 -3.25 -15.98
C HIS A 371 -22.81 -2.47 -16.72
N VAL A 372 -22.68 -1.18 -16.47
CA VAL A 372 -21.71 -0.27 -17.10
C VAL A 372 -20.91 0.38 -15.97
N GLY A 373 -19.58 0.25 -16.03
CA GLY A 373 -18.71 0.95 -15.08
C GLY A 373 -18.94 2.45 -15.13
N LYS A 374 -18.99 3.10 -13.96
CA LYS A 374 -19.32 4.53 -13.85
C LYS A 374 -18.28 5.35 -13.09
N LEU A 375 -17.89 6.48 -13.67
CA LEU A 375 -17.15 7.55 -12.99
C LEU A 375 -18.10 8.65 -12.53
N VAL A 376 -18.18 8.89 -11.22
CA VAL A 376 -19.08 9.87 -10.61
C VAL A 376 -18.28 11.01 -10.02
N ILE A 377 -18.35 12.18 -10.62
CA ILE A 377 -17.67 13.40 -10.18
C ILE A 377 -18.72 14.36 -9.61
N THR A 378 -18.39 15.05 -8.53
CA THR A 378 -19.31 16.01 -7.89
C THR A 378 -19.02 17.46 -8.23
N GLY A 379 -17.82 17.76 -8.72
CA GLY A 379 -17.43 19.07 -9.23
C GLY A 379 -17.32 19.07 -10.75
N THR A 380 -16.47 19.95 -11.27
CA THR A 380 -16.16 20.05 -12.70
C THR A 380 -15.25 18.90 -13.14
N ALA A 381 -15.57 18.29 -14.29
CA ALA A 381 -14.71 17.37 -15.02
C ALA A 381 -14.05 18.10 -16.19
N ALA A 382 -12.74 18.29 -16.13
CA ALA A 382 -11.94 18.74 -17.27
C ALA A 382 -11.38 17.50 -17.99
N LEU A 383 -11.77 17.32 -19.25
CA LEU A 383 -11.53 16.12 -20.04
C LEU A 383 -10.54 16.38 -21.17
N ASP A 384 -9.63 15.44 -21.36
CA ASP A 384 -8.60 15.38 -22.41
C ASP A 384 -8.15 13.92 -22.54
N GLY A 385 -7.26 13.59 -23.48
CA GLY A 385 -6.68 12.25 -23.60
C GLY A 385 -7.69 11.21 -24.06
N THR A 386 -7.55 9.95 -23.60
CA THR A 386 -8.28 8.82 -24.18
C THR A 386 -9.45 8.35 -23.33
N PHE A 387 -10.60 8.10 -23.96
CA PHE A 387 -11.69 7.29 -23.42
C PHE A 387 -11.73 5.95 -24.14
N ALA A 388 -11.73 4.85 -23.37
CA ALA A 388 -11.73 3.50 -23.90
C ALA A 388 -12.85 2.66 -23.29
N THR A 389 -13.42 1.78 -24.10
CA THR A 389 -14.50 0.88 -23.71
C THR A 389 -14.15 -0.55 -24.04
N VAL A 390 -14.51 -1.47 -23.15
CA VAL A 390 -14.30 -2.91 -23.35
C VAL A 390 -15.54 -3.68 -22.93
N GLY A 391 -16.09 -4.46 -23.85
CA GLY A 391 -17.14 -5.43 -23.55
C GLY A 391 -16.56 -6.63 -22.80
N VAL A 392 -17.29 -7.13 -21.80
CA VAL A 392 -16.96 -8.45 -21.23
C VAL A 392 -17.09 -9.53 -22.32
N PRO A 393 -16.35 -10.66 -22.23
CA PRO A 393 -16.43 -11.70 -23.24
C PRO A 393 -17.89 -12.13 -23.53
N GLY A 394 -18.30 -12.07 -24.79
CA GLY A 394 -19.65 -12.40 -25.24
C GLY A 394 -20.67 -11.24 -25.20
N PHE A 395 -20.27 -10.04 -24.78
CA PHE A 395 -21.11 -8.85 -24.90
C PHE A 395 -21.17 -8.38 -26.35
N PHE A 396 -22.39 -8.24 -26.87
CA PHE A 396 -22.68 -7.66 -28.17
C PHE A 396 -23.89 -6.74 -28.03
N SER A 397 -23.83 -5.57 -28.65
CA SER A 397 -24.96 -4.68 -28.78
C SER A 397 -24.96 -4.03 -30.15
N THR A 398 -26.13 -3.97 -30.79
CA THR A 398 -26.33 -3.23 -32.04
C THR A 398 -26.57 -1.76 -31.78
N CYS A 399 -27.25 -1.44 -30.68
CA CYS A 399 -27.59 -0.08 -30.30
C CYS A 399 -27.42 0.05 -28.80
N MET A 400 -26.73 1.10 -28.37
CA MET A 400 -26.65 1.41 -26.95
C MET A 400 -26.36 2.88 -26.77
N ASN A 401 -26.82 3.44 -25.66
CA ASN A 401 -26.49 4.80 -25.25
C ASN A 401 -26.45 4.84 -23.72
N VAL A 402 -25.28 4.57 -23.14
CA VAL A 402 -25.11 4.36 -21.71
C VAL A 402 -24.27 5.46 -21.09
N GLU A 403 -24.71 5.92 -19.91
CA GLU A 403 -23.96 6.89 -19.13
C GLU A 403 -22.72 6.23 -18.49
N VAL A 404 -21.56 6.83 -18.73
CA VAL A 404 -20.26 6.36 -18.22
C VAL A 404 -19.62 7.34 -17.24
N LEU A 405 -19.98 8.62 -17.34
CA LEU A 405 -19.49 9.68 -16.47
C LEU A 405 -20.63 10.64 -16.11
N THR A 406 -20.64 11.07 -14.85
CA THR A 406 -21.45 12.21 -14.39
C THR A 406 -20.57 13.24 -13.68
N ALA A 407 -20.82 14.52 -13.85
CA ALA A 407 -20.12 15.64 -13.20
C ALA A 407 -21.09 16.80 -12.92
N ALA A 408 -20.74 17.81 -12.14
CA ALA A 408 -21.55 19.02 -12.06
C ALA A 408 -21.36 19.96 -13.27
N THR A 409 -20.28 19.76 -14.02
CA THR A 409 -19.99 20.43 -15.28
C THR A 409 -18.98 19.58 -16.03
N VAL A 410 -19.17 19.39 -17.33
CA VAL A 410 -18.20 18.71 -18.21
C VAL A 410 -17.57 19.75 -19.13
N ASN A 411 -16.24 19.85 -19.10
CA ASN A 411 -15.45 20.71 -19.97
C ASN A 411 -14.46 19.87 -20.77
N GLY A 412 -14.36 20.11 -22.08
CA GLY A 412 -13.49 19.33 -22.97
C GLY A 412 -14.09 17.99 -23.35
N GLN A 413 -13.35 17.23 -24.14
CA GLN A 413 -13.76 15.94 -24.70
C GLN A 413 -12.58 14.97 -24.67
N PHE A 414 -12.89 13.69 -24.56
CA PHE A 414 -11.94 12.61 -24.80
C PHE A 414 -11.80 12.31 -26.29
N THR A 415 -10.63 11.83 -26.69
CA THR A 415 -10.44 11.04 -27.91
C THR A 415 -10.92 9.61 -27.64
N LEU A 416 -11.92 9.14 -28.38
CA LEU A 416 -12.43 7.78 -28.23
C LEU A 416 -11.45 6.75 -28.82
N ASN A 417 -11.21 5.67 -28.09
CA ASN A 417 -10.48 4.49 -28.53
C ASN A 417 -11.25 3.24 -28.08
N ASP A 418 -12.16 2.78 -28.92
CA ASP A 418 -13.10 1.72 -28.57
C ASP A 418 -12.58 0.31 -28.93
N PHE A 419 -12.85 -0.65 -28.06
CA PHE A 419 -12.62 -2.08 -28.27
C PHE A 419 -13.91 -2.92 -28.27
N VAL A 420 -15.08 -2.28 -28.24
CA VAL A 420 -16.38 -2.90 -28.51
C VAL A 420 -16.62 -2.80 -30.02
N SER A 421 -16.23 -3.80 -30.80
CA SER A 421 -16.40 -3.74 -32.27
C SER A 421 -17.89 -3.54 -32.64
N PRO A 422 -18.27 -2.38 -33.20
CA PRO A 422 -19.65 -2.15 -33.60
C PRO A 422 -19.99 -3.06 -34.79
N PRO A 423 -21.26 -3.51 -34.93
CA PRO A 423 -21.69 -4.21 -36.13
C PRO A 423 -21.53 -3.34 -37.39
N ILE A 424 -21.51 -3.99 -38.56
CA ILE A 424 -21.51 -3.27 -39.85
C ILE A 424 -22.72 -2.34 -39.92
N GLY A 425 -22.50 -1.08 -40.33
CA GLY A 425 -23.54 -0.04 -40.37
C GLY A 425 -23.66 0.79 -39.09
N PHE A 426 -22.83 0.50 -38.08
CA PHE A 426 -22.80 1.21 -36.81
C PHE A 426 -21.40 1.73 -36.50
N GLN A 427 -21.36 2.73 -35.63
CA GLN A 427 -20.15 3.34 -35.11
C GLN A 427 -20.25 3.49 -33.60
N SER A 428 -19.07 3.54 -32.97
CA SER A 428 -18.94 3.83 -31.56
C SER A 428 -18.59 5.30 -31.39
N ILE A 429 -19.34 5.99 -30.53
CA ILE A 429 -19.20 7.43 -30.31
C ILE A 429 -19.20 7.75 -28.81
N ALA A 430 -18.48 8.81 -28.46
CA ALA A 430 -18.55 9.42 -27.14
C ALA A 430 -19.47 10.63 -27.23
N VAL A 431 -20.64 10.53 -26.62
CA VAL A 431 -21.66 11.57 -26.69
C VAL A 431 -21.50 12.53 -25.52
N TYR A 432 -21.52 13.83 -25.84
CA TYR A 432 -21.48 14.95 -24.89
C TYR A 432 -22.75 15.78 -25.01
N PRO A 433 -23.87 15.35 -24.40
CA PRO A 433 -25.14 16.01 -24.66
C PRO A 433 -25.09 17.46 -24.17
N PRO A 434 -25.57 18.43 -24.98
CA PRO A 434 -25.44 19.84 -24.68
C PRO A 434 -26.20 20.21 -23.40
N ASN A 435 -25.60 21.06 -22.56
CA ASN A 435 -26.14 21.47 -21.26
C ASN A 435 -26.40 20.29 -20.30
N THR A 436 -25.71 19.17 -20.48
CA THR A 436 -25.79 18.05 -19.55
C THR A 436 -24.50 17.83 -18.78
N ASP A 437 -24.70 17.21 -17.64
CA ASP A 437 -23.72 16.88 -16.62
C ASP A 437 -23.14 15.48 -16.84
N THR A 438 -23.15 14.98 -18.09
CA THR A 438 -22.90 13.55 -18.40
C THR A 438 -22.02 13.36 -19.63
N VAL A 439 -21.26 12.26 -19.63
CA VAL A 439 -20.66 11.68 -20.85
C VAL A 439 -21.23 10.29 -21.04
N ARG A 440 -21.58 9.97 -22.27
CA ARG A 440 -22.22 8.71 -22.62
C ARG A 440 -21.38 7.99 -23.69
N PHE A 441 -21.35 6.67 -23.60
CA PHE A 441 -20.87 5.83 -24.67
C PHE A 441 -22.06 5.32 -25.47
N ALA A 442 -22.02 5.48 -26.78
CA ALA A 442 -23.06 4.98 -27.65
C ALA A 442 -22.50 4.13 -28.78
N ILE A 443 -23.26 3.10 -29.15
CA ILE A 443 -23.18 2.48 -30.47
C ILE A 443 -24.37 3.02 -31.23
N SER A 444 -24.08 3.89 -32.20
CA SER A 444 -25.05 4.60 -33.02
C SER A 444 -24.91 4.19 -34.48
N GLN A 445 -25.90 4.52 -35.28
CA GLN A 445 -25.85 4.24 -36.72
C GLN A 445 -24.86 5.17 -37.41
N LEU A 446 -24.28 4.72 -38.53
CA LEU A 446 -23.43 5.60 -39.35
C LEU A 446 -24.18 6.83 -39.89
N SER A 447 -25.52 6.79 -39.90
CA SER A 447 -26.37 7.92 -40.30
C SER A 447 -26.59 8.96 -39.21
N ASP A 448 -26.14 8.73 -37.97
CA ASP A 448 -25.99 9.75 -36.92
C ASP A 448 -24.75 10.58 -37.25
N TRP A 449 -24.95 11.58 -38.11
CA TRP A 449 -23.91 12.28 -38.85
C TRP A 449 -23.20 13.33 -37.99
N ASN A 450 -23.92 13.92 -37.04
CA ASN A 450 -23.34 14.89 -36.11
C ASN A 450 -22.79 14.25 -34.83
N GLU A 451 -22.89 12.92 -34.73
CA GLU A 451 -22.43 12.09 -33.61
C GLU A 451 -23.00 12.50 -32.24
N ASP A 452 -24.23 13.03 -32.21
CA ASP A 452 -24.91 13.45 -30.99
C ASP A 452 -25.67 12.31 -30.28
N GLY A 453 -25.68 11.12 -30.88
CA GLY A 453 -26.34 9.93 -30.35
C GLY A 453 -27.85 9.89 -30.65
N LEU A 454 -28.38 10.82 -31.45
CA LEU A 454 -29.79 10.93 -31.81
C LEU A 454 -29.95 11.06 -33.34
N LEU A 455 -30.38 9.99 -33.99
CA LEU A 455 -30.74 10.05 -35.40
C LEU A 455 -32.00 10.92 -35.64
N ASN A 456 -31.81 12.10 -36.20
CA ASN A 456 -32.87 13.09 -36.41
C ASN A 456 -32.68 13.93 -37.68
N SER A 457 -33.58 14.87 -37.95
CA SER A 457 -33.53 15.67 -39.18
C SER A 457 -32.23 16.46 -39.36
N GLN A 458 -31.53 16.78 -38.28
CA GLN A 458 -30.25 17.47 -38.32
C GLN A 458 -29.20 16.63 -39.05
N ASP A 459 -29.08 15.34 -38.71
CA ASP A 459 -28.17 14.42 -39.39
C ASP A 459 -28.44 14.33 -40.89
N PHE A 460 -29.73 14.27 -41.25
CA PHE A 460 -30.14 14.28 -42.64
C PHE A 460 -29.66 15.53 -43.37
N PHE A 461 -29.86 16.72 -42.78
CA PHE A 461 -29.43 17.97 -43.41
C PHE A 461 -27.91 18.12 -43.44
N ASP A 462 -27.20 17.66 -42.42
CA ASP A 462 -25.74 17.72 -42.35
C ASP A 462 -25.08 16.78 -43.36
N PHE A 463 -25.63 15.56 -43.52
CA PHE A 463 -25.22 14.64 -44.59
C PHE A 463 -25.47 15.26 -45.97
N ILE A 464 -26.68 15.77 -46.22
CA ILE A 464 -27.03 16.38 -47.52
C ILE A 464 -26.10 17.55 -47.85
N ALA A 465 -25.75 18.38 -46.86
CA ALA A 465 -24.77 19.45 -47.03
C ALA A 465 -23.39 18.90 -47.44
N SER A 466 -22.90 17.87 -46.73
CA SER A 466 -21.62 17.20 -46.99
C SER A 466 -21.58 16.55 -48.39
N PHE A 467 -22.68 15.89 -48.77
CA PHE A 467 -22.85 15.24 -50.07
C PHE A 467 -22.77 16.21 -51.24
N PHE A 468 -23.52 17.33 -51.16
CA PHE A 468 -23.47 18.36 -52.21
C PHE A 468 -22.17 19.17 -52.21
N ALA A 469 -21.48 19.26 -51.07
CA ALA A 469 -20.14 19.84 -50.99
C ALA A 469 -19.04 18.92 -51.54
N GLN A 470 -19.36 17.64 -51.82
CA GLN A 470 -18.39 16.61 -52.19
C GLN A 470 -17.30 16.45 -51.11
N SER A 471 -17.69 16.57 -49.84
CA SER A 471 -16.81 16.31 -48.71
C SER A 471 -16.41 14.83 -48.69
N PRO A 472 -15.13 14.47 -48.49
CA PRO A 472 -14.68 13.07 -48.44
C PRO A 472 -15.44 12.20 -47.44
N GLU A 473 -15.93 12.78 -46.35
CA GLU A 473 -16.75 12.08 -45.36
C GLU A 473 -18.10 11.61 -45.90
N ALA A 474 -18.62 12.22 -46.98
CA ALA A 474 -19.90 11.86 -47.60
C ALA A 474 -19.84 10.59 -48.48
N ASP A 475 -18.66 9.96 -48.62
CA ASP A 475 -18.49 8.60 -49.16
C ASP A 475 -18.95 7.58 -48.11
N PHE A 476 -20.27 7.43 -47.98
CA PHE A 476 -20.95 6.69 -46.92
C PHE A 476 -20.61 5.20 -46.95
N ASN A 477 -20.41 4.63 -48.13
CA ASN A 477 -20.06 3.21 -48.29
C ASN A 477 -18.55 2.96 -48.40
N ASN A 478 -17.73 4.01 -48.34
CA ASN A 478 -16.27 3.98 -48.39
C ASN A 478 -15.71 3.30 -49.67
N ASP A 479 -16.36 3.49 -50.83
CA ASP A 479 -15.91 2.95 -52.11
C ASP A 479 -14.93 3.87 -52.86
N GLY A 480 -14.70 5.07 -52.34
CA GLY A 480 -13.84 6.11 -52.89
C GLY A 480 -14.55 7.12 -53.80
N PHE A 481 -15.87 7.01 -53.99
CA PHE A 481 -16.63 7.86 -54.90
C PHE A 481 -17.93 8.39 -54.29
N ILE A 482 -18.02 9.70 -54.09
CA ILE A 482 -19.26 10.36 -53.63
C ILE A 482 -20.28 10.44 -54.78
N ASN A 483 -21.32 9.60 -54.74
CA ASN A 483 -22.31 9.47 -55.80
C ASN A 483 -23.71 9.11 -55.27
N SER A 484 -24.69 8.91 -56.16
CA SER A 484 -26.07 8.62 -55.74
C SER A 484 -26.20 7.38 -54.84
N GLN A 485 -25.26 6.44 -54.91
CA GLN A 485 -25.21 5.27 -54.04
C GLN A 485 -25.04 5.67 -52.57
N ASP A 486 -24.14 6.61 -52.25
CA ASP A 486 -23.97 7.11 -50.87
C ASP A 486 -25.25 7.74 -50.32
N LEU A 487 -25.93 8.51 -51.16
CA LEU A 487 -27.22 9.10 -50.81
C LEU A 487 -28.26 8.01 -50.52
N PHE A 488 -28.34 6.97 -51.34
CA PHE A 488 -29.29 5.88 -51.12
C PHE A 488 -28.93 5.04 -49.89
N ASP A 489 -27.64 4.78 -49.66
CA ASP A 489 -27.14 4.02 -48.51
C ASP A 489 -27.39 4.79 -47.21
N PHE A 490 -27.11 6.11 -47.20
CA PHE A 490 -27.44 6.99 -46.09
C PHE A 490 -28.95 7.02 -45.82
N VAL A 491 -29.78 7.26 -46.84
CA VAL A 491 -31.25 7.29 -46.69
C VAL A 491 -31.78 5.96 -46.16
N SER A 492 -31.25 4.84 -46.64
CA SER A 492 -31.61 3.51 -46.15
C SER A 492 -31.24 3.35 -44.67
N SER A 493 -30.05 3.77 -44.27
CA SER A 493 -29.62 3.75 -42.88
C SER A 493 -30.49 4.67 -42.01
N PHE A 494 -30.73 5.90 -42.46
CA PHE A 494 -31.49 6.93 -41.75
C PHE A 494 -32.93 6.50 -41.42
N PHE A 495 -33.60 5.78 -42.33
CA PHE A 495 -34.97 5.30 -42.12
C PHE A 495 -35.06 3.92 -41.47
N THR A 496 -33.94 3.34 -41.04
CA THR A 496 -33.91 2.08 -40.30
C THR A 496 -33.32 2.26 -38.89
N PRO A 497 -33.87 3.15 -38.04
CA PRO A 497 -33.28 3.54 -36.76
C PRO A 497 -33.07 2.35 -35.82
N CYS A 498 -32.19 2.54 -34.84
CA CYS A 498 -32.03 1.65 -33.70
C CYS A 498 -33.41 1.27 -33.08
N PRO A 499 -33.69 -0.03 -32.84
CA PRO A 499 -34.94 -0.49 -32.22
C PRO A 499 -35.16 -0.01 -30.78
#